data_AF-A0A4R8ZUS1-F1
#
_entry.id   AF-A0A4R8ZUS1-F1
#
_cell.length_a   1.000
_cell.length_b   1.000
_cell.length_c   1.000
_cell.angle_alpha   90.00
_cell.angle_beta   90.00
_cell.angle_gamma   90.00
#
_symmetry.space_group_name_H-M   'P 1'
#
loop_
_entity.id
_entity.type
_entity.pdbx_description
1 polymer ?
#
loop_
_entity_poly.entity_id
_entity_poly.type
_entity_poly.pdbx_seq_one_letter_code
_entity_poly.pdbx_strand_id
1 'polypeptide(L)'
;MPTARRRYQITETDDILRALDAAARVWPNEPRAKLVLRVLRVGAAEVSRQDRTRLEARLAALQRVRGRYSEGFDESFRTRLLDDWPE
;
A
#
# COMPACT_ATOMS: atom_id res chain seq x y z
N MET A 1 -19.69 19.86 -21.15
CA MET A 1 -18.25 19.51 -21.11
C MET A 1 -18.01 18.41 -20.07
N PRO A 2 -17.97 17.13 -20.45
CA PRO A 2 -17.58 16.07 -19.52
C PRO A 2 -16.05 16.08 -19.38
N THR A 3 -15.55 16.41 -18.20
CA THR A 3 -14.12 16.26 -17.88
C THR A 3 -13.82 14.79 -17.66
N ALA A 4 -12.80 14.24 -18.35
CA ALA A 4 -12.40 12.82 -18.25
C ALA A 4 -11.95 12.38 -16.84
N ARG A 5 -11.68 13.32 -15.92
CA ARG A 5 -11.25 13.03 -14.55
C ARG A 5 -12.45 12.84 -13.63
N ARG A 6 -12.42 11.77 -12.83
CA ARG A 6 -13.39 11.55 -11.74
C ARG A 6 -13.34 12.72 -10.76
N ARG A 7 -14.51 13.20 -10.37
CA ARG A 7 -14.67 14.19 -9.31
C ARG A 7 -14.94 13.45 -8.01
N TYR A 8 -14.24 13.85 -6.96
CA TYR A 8 -14.51 13.39 -5.60
C TYR A 8 -15.10 14.57 -4.84
N GLN A 9 -16.26 14.36 -4.24
CA GLN A 9 -16.84 15.32 -3.31
C GLN A 9 -16.29 15.02 -1.93
N ILE A 10 -15.83 16.05 -1.22
CA ILE A 10 -15.29 15.95 0.13
C ILE A 10 -16.12 16.89 0.99
N THR A 11 -16.69 16.37 2.07
CA THR A 11 -17.36 17.15 3.10
C THR A 11 -16.34 17.55 4.15
N GLU A 12 -16.26 18.84 4.49
CA GLU A 12 -15.40 19.32 5.57
C GLU A 12 -15.99 18.92 6.93
N THR A 13 -15.58 17.75 7.42
CA THR A 13 -15.82 17.34 8.81
C THR A 13 -14.78 17.97 9.74
N ASP A 14 -15.02 17.92 11.05
CA ASP A 14 -14.08 18.47 12.04
C ASP A 14 -12.67 17.89 11.90
N ASP A 15 -12.55 16.61 11.56
CA ASP A 15 -11.27 15.94 11.32
C ASP A 15 -10.53 16.52 10.11
N ILE A 16 -11.27 16.77 9.03
CA ILE A 16 -10.74 17.40 7.81
C ILE A 16 -10.33 18.85 8.11
N LEU A 17 -11.14 19.60 8.87
CA LEU A 17 -10.81 20.96 9.27
C LEU A 17 -9.51 21.01 10.07
N ARG A 18 -9.36 20.16 11.09
CA ARG A 18 -8.12 20.07 11.89
C ARG A 18 -6.91 19.72 11.03
N ALA A 19 -7.07 18.80 10.08
CA ALA A 19 -6.00 18.45 9.14
C ALA A 19 -5.62 19.63 8.22
N LEU A 20 -6.60 20.39 7.72
CA LEU A 20 -6.35 21.56 6.89
C LEU A 20 -5.75 22.73 7.66
N ASP A 21 -6.13 22.93 8.93
CA ASP A 21 -5.52 23.95 9.78
C ASP A 21 -4.06 23.60 10.09
N ALA A 22 -3.76 22.32 10.30
CA ALA A 22 -2.38 21.84 10.40
C ALA A 22 -1.60 22.06 9.09
N ALA A 23 -2.23 21.74 7.95
CA ALA A 23 -1.64 21.97 6.64
C ALA A 23 -1.35 23.46 6.37
N ALA A 24 -2.26 24.36 6.78
CA ALA A 24 -2.09 25.80 6.61
C ALA A 24 -0.90 26.37 7.40
N ARG A 25 -0.57 25.76 8.55
CA ARG A 25 0.65 26.13 9.31
C ARG A 25 1.93 25.73 8.57
N VAL A 26 1.91 24.62 7.85
CA VAL A 26 3.07 24.11 7.07
C VAL A 26 3.19 24.81 5.72
N TRP A 27 2.06 25.11 5.07
CA TRP A 27 2.00 25.80 3.78
C TRP A 27 1.15 27.07 3.90
N PRO A 28 1.72 28.14 4.47
CA PRO A 28 1.01 29.40 4.61
C PRO A 28 0.64 30.00 3.24
N ASN A 29 -0.42 30.79 3.21
CA ASN A 29 -0.93 31.52 2.03
C ASN A 29 -1.45 30.64 0.87
N GLU A 30 -1.64 29.34 1.07
CA GLU A 30 -2.29 28.50 0.07
C GLU A 30 -3.81 28.43 0.26
N PRO A 31 -4.60 28.46 -0.84
CA PRO A 31 -6.04 28.24 -0.75
C PRO A 31 -6.37 26.85 -0.19
N ARG A 32 -7.47 26.72 0.57
CA ARG A 32 -7.91 25.44 1.17
C ARG A 32 -7.98 24.29 0.17
N ALA A 33 -8.49 24.53 -1.04
CA ALA A 33 -8.55 23.52 -2.09
C ALA A 33 -7.17 22.95 -2.49
N LYS A 34 -6.12 23.79 -2.45
CA LYS A 34 -4.74 23.38 -2.74
C LYS A 34 -4.13 22.63 -1.55
N LEU A 35 -4.48 23.01 -0.32
CA LEU A 35 -4.10 22.29 0.89
C LEU A 35 -4.67 20.85 0.91
N VAL A 36 -5.93 20.65 0.50
CA VAL A 36 -6.52 19.31 0.35
C VAL A 36 -5.65 18.43 -0.55
N LEU A 37 -5.24 18.96 -1.71
CA LEU A 37 -4.39 18.23 -2.65
C LEU A 37 -3.01 17.91 -2.07
N ARG A 38 -2.42 18.82 -1.29
CA ARG A 38 -1.12 18.59 -0.63
C ARG A 38 -1.22 17.52 0.44
N VAL A 39 -2.22 17.61 1.30
CA VAL A 39 -2.48 16.60 2.34
C VAL A 39 -2.68 15.22 1.70
N LEU A 40 -3.47 15.14 0.62
CA LEU A 40 -3.68 13.90 -0.11
C LEU A 40 -2.37 13.32 -0.67
N ARG A 41 -1.47 14.17 -1.20
CA ARG A 41 -0.17 13.72 -1.73
C ARG A 41 0.75 13.20 -0.63
N VAL A 42 0.79 13.87 0.52
CA VAL A 42 1.57 13.40 1.68
C VAL A 42 0.99 12.09 2.20
N GLY A 43 -0.33 11.99 2.33
CA GLY A 43 -1.03 10.76 2.71
C GLY A 43 -0.78 9.61 1.72
N ALA A 44 -0.75 9.88 0.42
CA ALA A 44 -0.46 8.86 -0.59
C ALA A 44 0.94 8.27 -0.43
N ALA A 45 1.95 9.11 -0.15
CA ALA A 45 3.30 8.64 0.12
C ALA A 45 3.36 7.72 1.35
N GLU A 46 2.60 8.06 2.39
CA GLU A 46 2.50 7.24 3.60
C GLU A 46 1.82 5.89 3.33
N VAL A 47 0.70 5.88 2.60
CA VAL A 47 0.01 4.65 2.21
C VAL A 47 0.93 3.74 1.40
N SER A 48 1.66 4.28 0.42
CA SER A 48 2.63 3.50 -0.37
C SER A 48 3.79 2.96 0.49
N ARG A 49 4.22 3.72 1.50
CA ARG A 49 5.24 3.26 2.45
C ARG A 49 4.73 2.08 3.27
N GLN A 50 3.52 2.15 3.81
CA GLN A 50 2.92 1.07 4.59
C GLN A 50 2.74 -0.22 3.76
N ASP A 51 2.30 -0.09 2.51
CA ASP A 51 2.17 -1.23 1.60
C ASP A 51 3.52 -1.91 1.33
N ARG A 52 4.57 -1.12 1.07
CA ARG A 52 5.93 -1.63 0.90
C ARG A 52 6.45 -2.32 2.16
N THR A 53 6.27 -1.72 3.34
CA THR A 53 6.64 -2.36 4.61
C THR A 53 5.93 -3.70 4.79
N ARG A 54 4.65 -3.79 4.43
CA ARG A 54 3.87 -5.04 4.51
C ARG A 54 4.42 -6.10 3.54
N LEU A 55 4.77 -5.70 2.31
CA LEU A 55 5.38 -6.59 1.33
C LEU A 55 6.75 -7.10 1.82
N GLU A 56 7.60 -6.22 2.33
CA GLU A 56 8.91 -6.57 2.87
C GLU A 56 8.79 -7.53 4.06
N ALA A 57 7.86 -7.29 4.98
CA ALA A 57 7.59 -8.20 6.09
C ALA A 57 7.14 -9.59 5.62
N ARG A 58 6.29 -9.64 4.58
CA ARG A 58 5.86 -10.91 3.95
C ARG A 58 7.03 -11.64 3.31
N LEU A 59 7.87 -10.94 2.54
CA LEU A 59 9.04 -11.53 1.90
C LEU A 59 10.05 -12.05 2.94
N ALA A 60 10.29 -11.30 4.03
CA ALA A 60 11.15 -11.73 5.13
C ALA A 60 10.59 -12.97 5.83
N ALA A 61 9.27 -13.08 6.00
CA ALA A 61 8.64 -14.29 6.53
C ALA A 61 8.84 -15.50 5.60
N LEU A 62 8.66 -15.33 4.29
CA LEU A 62 8.91 -16.38 3.30
C LEU A 62 10.38 -16.81 3.30
N GLN A 63 11.33 -15.87 3.36
CA GLN A 63 12.76 -16.18 3.41
C GLN A 63 13.14 -16.97 4.68
N ARG A 64 12.52 -16.67 5.84
CA ARG A 64 12.75 -17.44 7.08
C ARG A 64 12.24 -18.88 7.01
N VAL A 65 11.22 -19.14 6.20
CA VAL A 65 10.65 -20.49 6.02
C VAL A 65 11.31 -21.21 4.85
N ARG A 66 11.93 -20.49 3.91
CA ARG A 66 12.64 -21.05 2.76
C ARG A 66 13.78 -21.95 3.24
N GLY A 67 13.77 -23.21 2.81
CA GLY A 67 14.78 -24.20 3.20
C GLY A 67 14.55 -24.86 4.57
N ARG A 68 13.55 -24.45 5.35
CA ARG A 68 13.22 -25.12 6.63
C ARG A 68 12.76 -26.56 6.44
N TYR A 69 12.26 -26.88 5.24
CA TYR A 69 11.80 -28.21 4.86
C TYR A 69 12.61 -28.80 3.70
N SER A 70 13.82 -28.31 3.43
CA SER A 70 14.65 -28.84 2.33
C SER A 70 15.01 -30.31 2.49
N GLU A 71 14.98 -30.83 3.72
CA GLU A 71 15.19 -32.26 4.02
C GLU A 71 13.99 -33.14 3.61
N GLY A 72 12.78 -32.57 3.49
CA GLY A 72 11.56 -33.31 3.12
C GLY A 72 11.07 -33.06 1.69
N PHE A 73 11.49 -31.95 1.08
CA PHE A 73 11.10 -31.52 -0.26
C PHE A 73 12.35 -31.29 -1.11
N ASP A 74 13.01 -32.39 -1.49
CA ASP A 74 14.17 -32.36 -2.38
C ASP A 74 13.81 -31.91 -3.81
N GLU A 75 14.82 -31.63 -4.64
CA GLU A 75 14.63 -31.16 -6.02
C GLU A 75 13.77 -32.14 -6.87
N SER A 76 13.82 -33.44 -6.53
CA SER A 76 13.03 -34.49 -7.18
C SER A 76 11.61 -34.68 -6.62
N PHE A 77 11.27 -34.00 -5.52
CA PHE A 77 9.97 -34.11 -4.85
C PHE A 77 8.84 -33.67 -5.77
N ARG A 78 9.06 -32.59 -6.54
CA ARG A 78 8.07 -32.06 -7.47
C ARG A 78 7.77 -33.03 -8.61
N THR A 79 8.79 -33.69 -9.14
CA THR A 79 8.62 -34.70 -10.21
C THR A 79 7.87 -35.91 -9.67
N ARG A 80 8.25 -36.42 -8.49
CA ARG A 80 7.53 -37.52 -7.82
C ARG A 80 6.07 -37.20 -7.52
N LEU A 81 5.77 -35.97 -7.08
CA LEU A 81 4.41 -35.53 -6.79
C LEU A 81 3.52 -35.47 -8.05
N LEU A 82 4.11 -35.11 -9.20
CA LEU A 82 3.40 -35.05 -10.48
C LEU A 82 3.18 -36.44 -11.08
N ASP A 83 4.13 -37.36 -10.90
CA ASP A 83 4.02 -38.75 -11.35
C ASP A 83 2.97 -39.55 -10.56
N ASP A 84 2.71 -39.19 -9.29
CA ASP A 84 1.73 -39.86 -8.41
C ASP A 84 0.26 -39.52 -8.74
N TRP A 85 0.01 -38.64 -9.72
CA TRP A 85 -1.34 -38.30 -10.15
C TRP A 85 -1.69 -39.04 -11.46
N PRO A 86 -2.57 -40.05 -11.43
CA PRO A 86 -3.08 -40.63 -12.68
C PRO A 86 -4.03 -39.63 -13.37
N GLU A 87 -4.04 -39.63 -14.71
CA GLU A 87 -4.92 -38.77 -15.54
C GLU A 87 -6.40 -38.76 -15.10
#